data_AF-A0A0R3MHB4-F1
#
_entry.id   AF-A0A0R3MHB4-F1
#
_cell.length_a   1.000
_cell.length_b   1.000
_cell.length_c   1.000
_cell.angle_alpha   90.00
_cell.angle_beta   90.00
_cell.angle_gamma   90.00
#
_symmetry.space_group_name_H-M   'P 1'
#
loop_
_entity.id
_entity.type
_entity.pdbx_description
1 polymer ?
#
loop_
_entity_poly.entity_id
_entity_poly.type
_entity_poly.pdbx_seq_one_letter_code
_entity_poly.pdbx_strand_id
1 'polypeptide(L)'
;MGRFSEWLGRLRDTADLRALGAAELDCIARDLRVSPTELETLTYRRRRGADELSRLLKALGIDETAIARKEPGVLRDMTLVCALCAEKTRCNREIEAETTAQHLHEYCANSYTIDALRTKPKPVPMDLVRGPSCC
;
A
#
# COMPACT_ATOMS: atom_id res chain seq x y z
N MET A 1 -8.86 15.53 -11.21
CA MET A 1 -8.12 14.56 -10.37
C MET A 1 -8.92 13.34 -9.91
N GLY A 2 -10.22 13.17 -10.25
CA GLY A 2 -11.07 12.12 -9.63
C GLY A 2 -11.00 10.69 -10.20
N ARG A 3 -10.77 10.53 -11.51
CA ARG A 3 -10.86 9.21 -12.17
C ARG A 3 -9.67 8.28 -11.91
N PHE A 4 -8.48 8.84 -11.73
CA PHE A 4 -7.28 8.05 -11.39
C PHE A 4 -7.37 7.49 -9.96
N SER A 5 -7.80 8.30 -8.99
CA SER A 5 -8.02 7.84 -7.60
C SER A 5 -9.16 6.83 -7.50
N GLU A 6 -10.22 6.99 -8.30
CA GLU A 6 -11.35 6.05 -8.35
C GLU A 6 -10.95 4.72 -9.00
N TRP A 7 -10.19 4.74 -10.10
CA TRP A 7 -9.58 3.55 -10.69
C TRP A 7 -8.62 2.85 -9.72
N LEU A 8 -7.74 3.61 -9.04
CA LEU A 8 -6.85 3.08 -8.01
C LEU A 8 -7.65 2.42 -6.86
N GLY A 9 -8.81 2.99 -6.52
CA GLY A 9 -9.78 2.44 -5.57
C GLY A 9 -10.40 1.13 -6.04
N ARG A 10 -10.88 1.04 -7.28
CA ARG A 10 -11.50 -0.19 -7.83
C ARG A 10 -10.51 -1.36 -7.94
N LEU A 11 -9.26 -1.08 -8.30
CA LEU A 11 -8.18 -2.07 -8.28
C LEU A 11 -7.87 -2.66 -6.90
N ARG A 12 -8.31 -2.01 -5.80
CA ARG A 12 -8.21 -2.55 -4.44
C ARG A 12 -9.29 -3.62 -4.20
N ASP A 13 -10.45 -3.46 -4.84
CA ASP A 13 -11.63 -4.29 -4.61
C ASP A 13 -11.67 -5.49 -5.59
N THR A 14 -10.99 -5.38 -6.75
CA THR A 14 -10.83 -6.47 -7.70
C THR A 14 -9.43 -7.10 -7.62
N ALA A 15 -9.35 -8.31 -7.07
CA ALA A 15 -8.13 -9.13 -7.10
C ALA A 15 -7.74 -9.55 -8.54
N ASP A 16 -8.58 -9.31 -9.55
CA ASP A 16 -8.21 -9.55 -10.94
C ASP A 16 -8.75 -8.47 -11.89
N LEU A 17 -7.83 -7.77 -12.56
CA LEU A 17 -8.15 -6.83 -13.65
C LEU A 17 -9.03 -7.44 -14.75
N ARG A 18 -8.97 -8.76 -14.95
CA ARG A 18 -9.84 -9.45 -15.92
C ARG A 18 -11.34 -9.31 -15.58
N ALA A 19 -11.66 -8.93 -14.35
CA ALA A 19 -13.03 -8.61 -13.93
C ALA A 19 -13.47 -7.22 -14.43
N LEU A 20 -12.56 -6.31 -14.75
CA LEU A 20 -12.85 -5.07 -15.46
C LEU A 20 -12.91 -5.41 -16.95
N GLY A 21 -14.08 -5.23 -17.56
CA GLY A 21 -14.24 -5.50 -18.99
C GLY A 21 -13.32 -4.62 -19.85
N ALA A 22 -12.97 -5.09 -21.05
CA ALA A 22 -12.06 -4.38 -21.97
C ALA A 22 -12.45 -2.92 -22.22
N ALA A 23 -13.76 -2.63 -22.31
CA ALA A 23 -14.28 -1.28 -22.50
C ALA A 23 -13.99 -0.33 -21.33
N GLU A 24 -13.95 -0.85 -20.09
CA GLU A 24 -13.59 -0.07 -18.91
C GLU A 24 -12.10 0.25 -18.89
N LEU A 25 -11.26 -0.75 -19.21
CA LEU A 25 -9.82 -0.57 -19.34
C LEU A 25 -9.47 0.48 -20.41
N ASP A 26 -10.11 0.43 -21.57
CA ASP A 26 -9.91 1.42 -22.64
C ASP A 26 -10.35 2.84 -22.23
N CYS A 27 -11.43 2.94 -21.45
CA CYS A 27 -11.89 4.22 -20.93
C CYS A 27 -10.90 4.82 -19.93
N ILE A 28 -10.27 3.99 -19.10
CA ILE A 28 -9.24 4.40 -18.15
C ILE A 28 -7.90 4.68 -18.83
N ALA A 29 -7.54 3.95 -19.89
CA ALA A 29 -6.34 4.21 -20.67
C ALA A 29 -6.43 5.60 -21.33
N ARG A 30 -7.56 5.90 -21.99
CA ARG A 30 -7.85 7.24 -22.56
C ARG A 30 -7.84 8.33 -21.50
N ASP A 31 -8.57 8.08 -20.42
CA ASP A 31 -8.30 8.56 -19.07
C ASP A 31 -7.00 9.29 -18.78
N LEU A 32 -6.00 8.42 -18.72
CA LEU A 32 -4.67 8.68 -18.23
C LEU A 32 -3.72 9.02 -19.37
N ARG A 33 -4.23 9.08 -20.61
CA ARG A 33 -3.47 9.27 -21.85
C ARG A 33 -2.32 8.26 -21.98
N VAL A 34 -2.58 7.03 -21.57
CA VAL A 34 -1.66 5.89 -21.72
C VAL A 34 -2.29 4.87 -22.65
N SER A 35 -1.47 4.04 -23.29
CA SER A 35 -1.95 2.88 -24.01
C SER A 35 -2.50 1.80 -23.06
N PRO A 36 -3.42 0.93 -23.52
CA PRO A 36 -3.87 -0.22 -22.74
C PRO A 36 -2.71 -1.09 -22.24
N THR A 37 -1.66 -1.28 -23.06
CA THR A 37 -0.46 -2.04 -22.70
C THR A 37 0.34 -1.37 -21.58
N GLU A 38 0.44 -0.04 -21.57
CA GLU A 38 1.06 0.70 -20.46
C GLU A 38 0.22 0.60 -19.19
N LEU A 39 -1.11 0.63 -19.30
CA LEU A 39 -2.03 0.45 -18.17
C LEU A 39 -1.92 -0.96 -17.56
N GLU A 40 -1.82 -1.99 -18.39
CA GLU A 40 -1.53 -3.37 -17.97
C GLU A 40 -0.18 -3.45 -17.25
N THR A 41 0.85 -2.81 -17.80
CA THR A 41 2.19 -2.76 -17.20
C THR A 41 2.16 -2.08 -15.83
N LEU A 42 1.47 -0.95 -15.70
CA LEU A 42 1.27 -0.25 -14.42
C LEU A 42 0.58 -1.14 -13.40
N THR A 43 -0.39 -1.93 -13.84
CA THR A 43 -1.12 -2.81 -12.92
C THR A 43 -0.32 -4.02 -12.51
N TYR A 44 0.43 -4.63 -13.43
CA TYR A 44 1.37 -5.70 -13.11
C TYR A 44 2.41 -5.22 -12.08
N ARG A 45 3.01 -4.04 -12.31
CA ARG A 45 3.93 -3.40 -11.36
C ARG A 45 3.26 -3.15 -10.00
N ARG A 46 2.00 -2.74 -9.98
CA ARG A 46 1.22 -2.54 -8.75
C ARG A 46 1.03 -3.83 -7.95
N ARG A 47 0.60 -4.94 -8.59
CA ARG A 47 0.46 -6.24 -7.91
C ARG A 47 1.77 -6.67 -7.28
N ARG A 48 2.85 -6.60 -8.06
CA ARG A 48 4.20 -6.89 -7.59
C ARG A 48 4.54 -6.03 -6.36
N GLY A 49 4.30 -4.72 -6.45
CA GLY A 49 4.50 -3.78 -5.35
C GLY A 49 3.65 -4.05 -4.10
N ALA A 50 2.45 -4.62 -4.25
CA ALA A 50 1.64 -5.05 -3.12
C ALA A 50 2.31 -6.23 -2.40
N ASP A 51 2.70 -7.27 -3.15
CA ASP A 51 3.38 -8.44 -2.58
C ASP A 51 4.69 -8.06 -1.86
N GLU A 52 5.44 -7.12 -2.44
CA GLU A 52 6.72 -6.65 -1.89
C GLU A 52 6.53 -5.76 -0.67
N LEU A 53 5.52 -4.87 -0.69
CA LEU A 53 5.17 -4.07 0.49
C LEU A 53 4.71 -4.96 1.64
N SER A 54 3.88 -5.97 1.39
CA SER A 54 3.43 -6.91 2.42
C SER A 54 4.60 -7.63 3.08
N ARG A 55 5.61 -8.06 2.29
CA ARG A 55 6.83 -8.67 2.84
C ARG A 55 7.63 -7.70 3.69
N LEU A 56 7.79 -6.46 3.22
CA LEU A 56 8.50 -5.41 3.95
C LEU A 56 7.82 -5.11 5.30
N LEU A 57 6.50 -4.89 5.30
CA LEU A 57 5.74 -4.62 6.52
C LEU A 57 5.83 -5.78 7.51
N LYS A 58 5.72 -7.02 7.01
CA LYS A 58 5.89 -8.23 7.82
C LYS A 58 7.29 -8.32 8.45
N ALA A 59 8.35 -8.07 7.68
CA ALA A 59 9.74 -8.06 8.18
C ALA A 59 9.96 -6.99 9.26
N LEU A 60 9.19 -5.91 9.22
CA LEU A 60 9.24 -4.81 10.18
C LEU A 60 8.28 -4.97 11.37
N GLY A 61 7.51 -6.07 11.42
CA GLY A 61 6.52 -6.34 12.47
C GLY A 61 5.27 -5.43 12.41
N ILE A 62 4.98 -4.83 11.25
CA ILE A 62 3.84 -3.92 11.08
C ILE A 62 2.64 -4.69 10.54
N ASP A 63 1.50 -4.57 11.23
CA ASP A 63 0.24 -5.23 10.83
C ASP A 63 -0.42 -4.47 9.67
N GLU A 64 -0.20 -4.96 8.45
CA GLU A 64 -0.83 -4.43 7.23
C GLU A 64 -2.36 -4.42 7.31
N THR A 65 -2.99 -5.41 7.95
CA THR A 65 -4.45 -5.46 8.08
C THR A 65 -4.97 -4.31 8.93
N ALA A 66 -4.20 -3.91 9.95
CA ALA A 66 -4.55 -2.74 10.77
C ALA A 66 -4.46 -1.44 9.96
N ILE A 67 -3.47 -1.32 9.05
CA ILE A 67 -3.36 -0.17 8.14
C ILE A 67 -4.55 -0.18 7.17
N ALA A 68 -4.86 -1.32 6.54
CA ALA A 68 -5.98 -1.45 5.61
C ALA A 68 -7.32 -1.04 6.23
N ARG A 69 -7.54 -1.38 7.51
CA ARG A 69 -8.77 -1.00 8.23
C ARG A 69 -8.81 0.47 8.64
N LYS A 70 -7.71 1.00 9.18
CA LYS A 70 -7.69 2.35 9.78
C LYS A 70 -7.41 3.44 8.75
N GLU A 71 -6.50 3.17 7.84
CA GLU A 71 -5.92 4.15 6.92
C GLU A 71 -5.72 3.52 5.52
N PRO A 72 -6.81 3.06 4.86
CA PRO A 72 -6.72 2.40 3.55
C PRO A 72 -6.10 3.28 2.47
N GLY A 73 -6.13 4.60 2.64
CA GLY A 73 -5.44 5.54 1.75
C GLY A 73 -3.92 5.44 1.87
N VAL A 74 -3.40 5.37 3.09
CA VAL A 74 -1.96 5.23 3.35
C VAL A 74 -1.43 3.93 2.76
N LEU A 75 -2.12 2.81 2.97
CA LEU A 75 -1.71 1.52 2.41
C LEU A 75 -1.63 1.59 0.88
N ARG A 76 -2.66 2.16 0.23
CA ARG A 76 -2.71 2.30 -1.23
C ARG A 76 -1.56 3.14 -1.77
N ASP A 77 -1.26 4.27 -1.13
CA ASP A 77 -0.21 5.17 -1.59
C ASP A 77 1.16 4.52 -1.40
N MET A 78 1.39 3.84 -0.26
CA MET A 78 2.60 3.06 -0.01
C MET A 78 2.76 1.92 -1.03
N THR A 79 1.68 1.23 -1.41
CA THR A 79 1.71 0.17 -2.45
C THR A 79 2.15 0.75 -3.78
N LEU A 80 1.66 1.93 -4.16
CA LEU A 80 2.04 2.58 -5.41
C LEU A 80 3.52 3.01 -5.40
N VAL A 81 3.98 3.63 -4.30
CA VAL A 81 5.40 3.98 -4.13
C VAL A 81 6.28 2.73 -4.21
N CYS A 82 5.88 1.65 -3.54
CA CYS A 82 6.61 0.40 -3.58
C CYS A 82 6.63 -0.19 -4.99
N ALA A 83 5.50 -0.23 -5.69
CA ALA A 83 5.36 -0.74 -7.06
C ALA A 83 6.31 -0.09 -8.07
N LEU A 84 6.55 1.22 -7.91
CA LEU A 84 7.40 2.01 -8.79
C LEU A 84 8.87 2.09 -8.33
N CYS A 85 9.20 1.50 -7.18
CA CYS A 85 10.54 1.54 -6.61
C CYS A 85 11.56 0.79 -7.48
N ALA A 86 12.70 1.43 -7.76
CA ALA A 86 13.83 0.83 -8.47
C ALA A 86 14.71 -0.04 -7.56
N GLU A 87 14.72 0.23 -6.25
CA GLU A 87 15.59 -0.43 -5.25
C GLU A 87 15.01 -1.75 -4.71
N LYS A 88 14.11 -2.41 -5.45
CA LYS A 88 13.43 -3.66 -5.00
C LYS A 88 14.41 -4.79 -4.71
N THR A 89 15.44 -4.94 -5.54
CA THR A 89 16.46 -5.98 -5.34
C THR A 89 17.20 -5.78 -4.02
N ARG A 90 17.57 -4.53 -3.71
CA ARG A 90 18.18 -4.19 -2.41
C ARG A 90 17.19 -4.45 -1.28
N CYS A 91 15.95 -4.00 -1.40
CA CYS A 91 14.90 -4.23 -0.40
C CYS A 91 14.75 -5.71 -0.04
N ASN A 92 14.64 -6.59 -1.04
CA ASN A 92 14.50 -8.02 -0.81
C ASN A 92 15.72 -8.62 -0.13
N ARG A 93 16.93 -8.19 -0.51
CA ARG A 93 18.18 -8.63 0.13
C ARG A 93 18.24 -8.23 1.62
N GLU A 94 17.86 -7.00 1.95
CA GLU A 94 17.83 -6.53 3.35
C GLU A 94 16.72 -7.23 4.16
N ILE A 95 15.63 -7.67 3.52
CA ILE A 95 14.60 -8.49 4.16
C ILE A 95 15.15 -9.89 4.46
N GLU A 96 15.80 -10.53 3.48
CA GLU A 96 16.39 -11.86 3.64
C GLU A 96 17.53 -11.89 4.65
N ALA A 97 18.31 -10.81 4.73
CA ALA A 97 19.39 -10.66 5.71
C ALA A 97 18.91 -10.19 7.10
N GLU A 98 17.62 -9.92 7.29
CA GLU A 98 17.03 -9.37 8.51
C GLU A 98 17.62 -8.01 8.95
N THR A 99 18.26 -7.29 8.03
CA THR A 99 18.90 -5.98 8.25
C THR A 99 18.01 -4.80 7.86
N THR A 100 16.78 -5.07 7.39
CA THR A 100 15.83 -4.05 6.91
C THR A 100 15.68 -2.89 7.90
N ALA A 101 15.51 -3.16 9.20
CA ALA A 101 15.29 -2.12 10.20
C ALA A 101 16.46 -1.13 10.36
N GLN A 102 17.67 -1.52 9.96
CA GLN A 102 18.88 -0.68 10.05
C GLN A 102 19.05 0.19 8.80
N HIS A 103 18.82 -0.39 7.60
CA HIS A 103 19.18 0.26 6.34
C HIS A 103 17.99 0.85 5.57
N LEU A 104 16.75 0.71 6.05
CA LEU A 104 15.55 1.10 5.31
C LEU A 104 15.57 2.55 4.80
N HIS A 105 16.07 3.49 5.62
CA HIS A 105 16.13 4.90 5.27
C HIS A 105 17.09 5.22 4.12
N GLU A 106 18.04 4.34 3.84
CA GLU A 106 19.06 4.58 2.82
C GLU A 106 18.52 4.43 1.39
N TYR A 107 17.39 3.73 1.21
CA TYR A 107 16.89 3.39 -0.12
C TYR A 107 15.35 3.41 -0.25
N CYS A 108 14.60 3.24 0.84
CA CYS A 108 13.16 3.05 0.75
C CYS A 108 12.41 4.39 0.85
N ALA A 109 11.69 4.74 -0.23
CA ALA A 109 10.82 5.93 -0.26
C ALA A 109 9.62 5.85 0.71
N ASN A 110 9.28 4.65 1.20
CA ASN A 110 8.24 4.47 2.24
C ASN A 110 8.77 4.58 3.68
N SER A 111 10.07 4.76 3.89
CA SER A 111 10.71 4.74 5.23
C SER A 111 10.05 5.70 6.22
N TYR A 112 9.85 6.98 5.83
CA TYR A 112 9.21 7.96 6.71
C TYR A 112 7.74 7.64 7.04
N THR A 113 6.99 7.08 6.08
CA THR A 113 5.62 6.64 6.34
C THR A 113 5.59 5.45 7.30
N ILE A 114 6.55 4.54 7.17
CA ILE A 114 6.75 3.40 8.07
C ILE A 114 7.02 3.86 9.51
N ASP A 115 7.86 4.87 9.70
CA ASP A 115 8.10 5.45 11.03
C ASP A 115 6.83 6.05 11.63
N ALA A 116 6.11 6.85 10.85
CA ALA A 116 4.87 7.47 11.29
C ALA A 116 3.80 6.42 11.69
N LEU A 117 3.79 5.26 11.03
CA LEU A 117 2.91 4.14 11.38
C LEU A 117 3.33 3.46 12.69
N ARG A 118 4.62 3.41 13.00
CA ARG A 118 5.16 2.83 14.24
C ARG A 118 4.91 3.71 15.46
N THR A 119 4.95 5.03 15.31
CA THR A 119 4.77 5.99 16.42
C THR A 119 3.31 6.19 16.80
N LYS A 120 2.35 5.70 16.00
CA LYS A 120 0.92 5.89 16.28
C LYS A 120 0.51 5.06 17.51
N PRO A 121 -0.01 5.70 18.57
CA PRO A 121 -0.50 4.97 19.74
C PRO A 121 -1.62 4.01 19.31
N LYS A 122 -1.57 2.77 19.82
CA LYS A 122 -2.65 1.80 19.62
C LYS A 122 -3.93 2.43 20.20
N PRO A 123 -5.04 2.53 19.44
CA PRO A 123 -6.27 3.07 19.98
C PRO A 123 -6.67 2.22 21.18
N VAL A 124 -6.84 2.89 22.32
CA VAL A 124 -7.34 2.26 23.54
C VAL A 124 -8.77 1.79 23.26
N PRO A 125 -9.15 0.56 23.61
CA PRO A 125 -10.53 0.09 23.47
C PRO A 125 -11.51 1.07 24.12
N MET A 126 -12.57 1.43 23.39
CA MET A 126 -13.56 2.44 23.78
C MET A 126 -14.39 2.04 25.01
N ASP A 127 -14.19 0.83 25.54
CA ASP A 127 -14.94 0.24 26.66
C ASP A 127 -14.47 0.74 28.04
N LEU A 128 -13.36 1.48 28.11
CA LEU A 128 -12.86 2.09 29.36
C LEU A 128 -13.40 3.50 29.63
N VAL A 129 -14.28 4.03 28.78
CA VAL A 129 -14.86 5.39 28.93
C VAL A 129 -16.15 5.39 29.77
N ARG A 130 -16.56 4.25 30.36
CA ARG A 130 -17.53 4.30 31.48
C ARG A 130 -16.79 4.69 32.76
N GLY A 131 -16.62 6.01 32.94
CA GLY A 131 -16.37 6.59 34.25
C GLY A 131 -17.46 6.18 35.25
N PRO A 132 -17.16 6.14 36.55
CA PRO A 132 -18.13 5.71 37.55
C PRO A 132 -19.37 6.61 37.48
N SER A 133 -20.56 6.00 37.36
CA SER A 133 -21.82 6.73 37.52
C SER A 133 -21.82 7.32 38.93
N CYS A 134 -21.80 8.64 39.05
CA CYS A 134 -22.03 9.30 40.32
C CYS A 134 -23.40 8.89 40.86
N CYS A 135 -23.41 8.49 42.14
CA CYS A 135 -24.58 8.14 42.95
C CYS A 135 -25.57 9.31 43.07
#